data_AF-A0A7V2WQW5-F1
#
_entry.id   AF-A0A7V2WQW5-F1
#
_cell.length_a   1.000
_cell.length_b   1.000
_cell.length_c   1.000
_cell.angle_alpha   90.00
_cell.angle_beta   90.00
_cell.angle_gamma   90.00
#
_symmetry.space_group_name_H-M   'P 1'
#
loop_
_entity.id
_entity.type
_entity.pdbx_description
1 polymer ?
#
loop_
_entity_poly.entity_id
_entity_poly.type
_entity_poly.pdbx_seq_one_letter_code
_entity_poly.pdbx_strand_id
1 'polypeptide(L)'
;MMRWNRPKAVISKLLFISAVLLLILSIIWLVAAYIWIHKPNEIQKLDKYLPNIYQEKITKVYKKVTKANTKEKKYKAYLNLLDNFPNMTSLHKGYRYIGESYTYVINYLQNNNKLKQALYKA
;
A
#
# COMPACT_ATOMS: atom_id res chain seq x y z
N MET A 1 0.36 43.44 26.05
CA MET A 1 1.62 42.84 26.54
C MET A 1 1.30 41.78 27.59
N MET A 2 1.38 40.49 27.25
CA MET A 2 1.19 39.42 28.24
C MET A 2 2.35 39.46 29.23
N ARG A 3 2.04 39.77 30.50
CA ARG A 3 3.01 39.77 31.60
C ARG A 3 3.54 38.35 31.81
N TRP A 4 4.82 38.15 31.49
CA TRP A 4 5.55 36.90 31.65
C TRP A 4 5.94 36.64 33.12
N ASN A 5 5.03 36.84 34.06
CA ASN A 5 5.37 36.86 35.50
C ASN A 5 5.56 35.46 36.13
N ARG A 6 5.29 34.36 35.41
CA ARG A 6 5.48 32.97 35.89
C ARG A 6 5.82 31.98 34.76
N PRO A 7 7.00 32.08 34.12
CA PRO A 7 7.36 31.24 32.98
C PRO A 7 7.30 29.73 33.30
N LYS A 8 7.71 29.33 34.52
CA LYS A 8 7.66 27.93 34.97
C LYS A 8 6.24 27.35 35.00
N ALA A 9 5.25 28.13 35.44
CA ALA A 9 3.87 27.67 35.52
C ALA A 9 3.23 27.54 34.14
N VAL A 10 3.58 28.43 33.20
CA VAL A 10 3.11 28.38 31.82
C VAL A 10 3.72 27.17 31.08
N ILE A 11 5.02 26.95 31.24
CA ILE A 11 5.72 25.79 30.66
C ILE A 11 5.16 24.48 31.22
N SER A 12 4.94 24.40 32.53
CA SER A 12 4.36 23.20 33.16
C SER A 12 2.97 22.88 32.63
N LYS A 13 2.11 23.88 32.42
CA LYS A 13 0.78 23.69 31.81
C LYS A 13 0.87 23.20 30.36
N LEU A 14 1.75 23.79 29.56
CA LEU A 14 1.97 23.35 28.17
C LEU A 14 2.46 21.91 28.10
N LEU A 15 3.43 21.54 28.95
CA LEU A 15 3.95 20.18 29.04
C LEU A 15 2.83 19.21 29.44
N PHE A 16 2.00 19.57 30.42
CA PHE A 16 0.88 18.74 30.84
C PHE A 16 -0.13 18.51 29.70
N ILE A 17 -0.51 19.57 28.98
CA ILE A 17 -1.41 19.46 27.81
C ILE A 17 -0.78 18.56 26.73
N SER A 18 0.50 18.74 26.45
CA SER A 18 1.21 17.91 25.47
C SER A 18 1.28 16.44 25.89
N ALA A 19 1.48 16.15 27.18
CA ALA A 19 1.50 14.79 27.71
C ALA A 19 0.13 14.12 27.59
N VAL A 20 -0.96 14.86 27.87
CA VAL A 20 -2.32 14.35 27.68
C VAL A 20 -2.61 14.06 26.21
N LEU A 21 -2.20 14.95 25.29
CA LEU A 21 -2.35 14.71 23.85
C LEU A 21 -1.57 13.47 23.39
N LEU A 22 -0.33 13.30 23.86
CA LEU A 22 0.48 12.12 23.54
C LEU A 22 -0.13 10.83 24.09
N LEU A 23 -0.73 10.86 25.28
CA LEU A 23 -1.48 9.73 25.84
C LEU A 23 -2.70 9.37 24.99
N ILE A 24 -3.45 10.36 24.52
CA ILE A 24 -4.60 10.09 23.65
C ILE A 24 -4.12 9.48 22.32
N LEU A 25 -3.06 10.03 21.73
CA LEU A 25 -2.47 9.52 20.50
C LEU A 25 -1.93 8.09 20.67
N SER A 26 -1.31 7.76 21.80
CA SER A 26 -0.80 6.42 22.07
C SER A 26 -1.93 5.40 22.17
N ILE A 27 -3.05 5.75 22.81
CA ILE A 27 -4.25 4.91 22.86
C ILE A 27 -4.81 4.67 21.45
N ILE A 28 -4.95 5.73 20.65
CA ILE A 28 -5.42 5.60 19.26
C ILE A 28 -4.49 4.67 18.46
N TRP A 29 -3.18 4.82 18.63
CA TRP A 29 -2.19 4.01 17.92
C TRP A 29 -2.26 2.53 18.34
N LEU A 30 -2.41 2.23 19.63
CA LEU A 30 -2.60 0.86 20.13
C LEU A 30 -3.87 0.22 19.55
N VAL A 31 -4.98 0.97 19.51
CA VAL A 31 -6.23 0.48 18.90
C VAL A 31 -6.05 0.21 17.41
N ALA A 32 -5.38 1.11 16.68
CA ALA A 32 -5.09 0.91 15.27
C ALA A 32 -4.21 -0.32 15.03
N ALA A 33 -3.16 -0.50 15.83
CA ALA A 33 -2.27 -1.66 15.76
C ALA A 33 -3.02 -2.97 16.08
N TYR A 34 -3.88 -2.96 17.09
CA TYR A 34 -4.72 -4.12 17.43
C TYR A 34 -5.66 -4.50 16.28
N ILE A 35 -6.34 -3.52 15.67
CA ILE A 35 -7.18 -3.74 14.49
C ILE A 35 -6.34 -4.29 13.34
N TRP A 36 -5.12 -3.79 13.15
CA TRP A 36 -4.20 -4.27 12.11
C TRP A 36 -3.82 -5.73 12.25
N ILE A 37 -3.47 -6.14 13.46
CA ILE A 37 -3.02 -7.52 13.73
C ILE A 37 -4.19 -8.50 13.75
N HIS A 38 -5.30 -8.14 14.42
CA HIS A 38 -6.38 -9.09 14.71
C HIS A 38 -7.60 -8.98 13.80
N LYS A 39 -7.78 -7.85 13.09
CA LYS A 39 -8.92 -7.62 12.19
C LYS A 39 -8.47 -7.09 10.82
N PRO A 40 -7.56 -7.79 10.12
CA PRO A 40 -7.05 -7.35 8.81
C PRO A 40 -8.17 -7.17 7.77
N ASN A 41 -9.26 -7.94 7.89
CA ASN A 41 -10.42 -7.85 6.99
C ASN A 41 -11.15 -6.50 7.07
N GLU A 42 -11.13 -5.81 8.21
CA GLU A 42 -11.76 -4.48 8.35
C GLU A 42 -10.93 -3.40 7.65
N ILE A 43 -9.60 -3.54 7.64
CA ILE A 43 -8.70 -2.65 6.89
C ILE A 43 -8.89 -2.85 5.38
N GLN A 44 -9.06 -4.09 4.93
CA GLN A 44 -9.38 -4.37 3.52
C GLN A 44 -10.72 -3.77 3.08
N LYS A 45 -11.67 -3.53 3.99
CA LYS A 45 -12.89 -2.79 3.67
C LYS A 45 -12.59 -1.31 3.48
N LEU A 46 -11.74 -0.71 4.30
CA LEU A 46 -11.28 0.68 4.14
C LEU A 46 -10.55 0.89 2.80
N ASP A 47 -9.79 -0.11 2.34
CA ASP A 47 -9.15 -0.08 1.01
C ASP A 47 -10.14 0.07 -0.15
N LYS A 48 -11.41 -0.35 0.02
CA LYS A 48 -12.46 -0.14 -1.00
C LYS A 48 -12.90 1.32 -1.13
N TYR A 49 -12.70 2.12 -0.07
CA TYR A 49 -13.14 3.52 -0.01
C TYR A 49 -12.00 4.50 -0.31
N LEU A 50 -10.75 4.05 -0.31
CA LEU A 50 -9.63 4.87 -0.74
C LEU A 50 -9.79 5.22 -2.24
N PRO A 51 -9.80 6.52 -2.62
CA PRO A 51 -10.00 6.93 -3.99
C PRO A 51 -8.88 6.39 -4.86
N ASN A 52 -9.26 5.44 -5.72
CA ASN A 52 -8.30 4.64 -6.43
C ASN A 52 -8.09 5.19 -7.85
N ILE A 53 -7.39 6.33 -7.88
CA ILE A 53 -7.10 7.13 -9.09
C ILE A 53 -6.54 6.26 -10.23
N TYR A 54 -5.81 5.20 -9.90
CA TYR A 54 -5.14 4.34 -10.87
C TYR A 54 -5.86 3.02 -11.14
N GLN A 55 -6.75 2.54 -10.26
CA GLN A 55 -7.38 1.24 -10.42
C GLN A 55 -8.29 1.14 -11.63
N GLU A 56 -8.97 2.20 -12.03
CA GLU A 56 -9.76 2.16 -13.27
C GLU A 56 -8.85 1.96 -14.49
N LYS A 57 -7.71 2.65 -14.53
CA LYS A 57 -6.70 2.54 -15.59
C LYS A 57 -6.04 1.16 -15.60
N ILE A 58 -5.66 0.64 -14.43
CA ILE A 58 -5.11 -0.71 -14.26
C ILE A 58 -6.14 -1.76 -14.70
N THR A 59 -7.40 -1.63 -14.29
CA THR A 59 -8.48 -2.57 -14.66
C THR A 59 -8.72 -2.59 -16.16
N LYS A 60 -8.68 -1.43 -16.84
CA LYS A 60 -8.80 -1.35 -18.31
C LYS A 60 -7.67 -2.11 -19.02
N VAL A 61 -6.44 -2.01 -18.52
CA VAL A 61 -5.29 -2.75 -19.07
C VAL A 61 -5.39 -4.24 -18.74
N TYR A 62 -5.78 -4.60 -17.51
CA TYR A 62 -5.97 -5.99 -17.07
C TYR A 62 -7.05 -6.74 -17.88
N LYS A 63 -8.14 -6.08 -18.27
CA LYS A 63 -9.16 -6.66 -19.16
C LYS A 63 -8.61 -7.10 -20.53
N LYS A 64 -7.46 -6.56 -20.96
CA LYS A 64 -6.77 -7.03 -22.18
C LYS A 64 -5.97 -8.31 -21.90
N VAL A 65 -5.49 -8.50 -20.67
CA VAL A 65 -4.79 -9.71 -20.22
C VAL A 65 -5.75 -10.91 -20.17
N THR A 66 -6.98 -10.72 -19.70
CA THR A 66 -7.97 -11.81 -19.61
C THR A 66 -8.45 -12.33 -20.97
N LYS A 67 -8.27 -11.55 -22.04
CA LYS A 67 -8.57 -11.94 -23.43
C LYS A 67 -7.45 -12.71 -24.12
N ALA A 68 -6.30 -12.91 -23.47
CA ALA A 68 -5.19 -13.66 -24.06
C ALA A 68 -5.42 -15.17 -23.93
N ASN A 69 -5.47 -15.87 -25.07
CA ASN A 69 -5.81 -17.30 -25.13
C ASN A 69 -4.63 -18.25 -24.87
N THR A 70 -3.37 -17.77 -24.93
CA THR A 70 -2.18 -18.61 -24.73
C THR A 70 -1.35 -18.15 -23.53
N LYS A 71 -0.61 -19.08 -22.90
CA LYS A 71 0.27 -18.78 -21.76
C LYS A 71 1.29 -17.68 -22.09
N GLU A 72 1.86 -17.72 -23.30
CA GLU A 72 2.84 -16.73 -23.75
C GLU A 72 2.22 -15.34 -23.98
N LYS A 73 1.01 -15.28 -24.56
CA LYS A 73 0.28 -14.02 -24.72
C LYS A 73 -0.15 -13.44 -23.37
N LYS A 74 -0.57 -14.28 -22.41
CA LYS A 74 -0.85 -13.86 -21.04
C LYS A 74 0.40 -13.29 -20.37
N TYR A 75 1.53 -13.97 -20.49
CA TYR A 75 2.81 -13.49 -19.96
C TYR A 75 3.20 -12.11 -20.52
N LYS A 76 3.17 -11.92 -21.85
CA LYS A 76 3.47 -10.62 -22.48
C LYS A 76 2.48 -9.53 -22.05
N ALA A 77 1.20 -9.87 -21.89
CA ALA A 77 0.19 -8.91 -21.45
C ALA A 77 0.38 -8.50 -19.97
N TYR A 78 0.75 -9.43 -19.09
CA TYR A 78 1.11 -9.13 -17.71
C TYR A 78 2.38 -8.30 -17.59
N LEU A 79 3.42 -8.60 -18.39
CA LEU A 79 4.62 -7.76 -18.49
C LEU A 79 4.27 -6.33 -18.90
N ASN A 80 3.48 -6.16 -19.96
CA ASN A 80 3.04 -4.85 -20.43
C ASN A 80 2.26 -4.09 -19.35
N LEU A 81 1.47 -4.77 -18.53
CA LEU A 81 0.78 -4.16 -17.39
C LEU A 81 1.78 -3.68 -16.33
N LEU A 82 2.83 -4.44 -16.03
CA LEU A 82 3.87 -4.01 -15.09
C LEU A 82 4.70 -2.82 -15.66
N ASP A 83 5.03 -2.86 -16.94
CA ASP A 83 5.88 -1.85 -17.59
C ASP A 83 5.16 -0.51 -17.81
N ASN A 84 3.82 -0.49 -17.89
CA ASN A 84 3.04 0.75 -17.98
C ASN A 84 2.81 1.43 -16.61
N PHE A 85 3.10 0.74 -15.50
CA PHE A 85 2.82 1.20 -14.14
C PHE A 85 4.01 1.09 -13.16
N PRO A 86 5.29 1.22 -13.57
CA PRO A 86 6.44 0.87 -12.72
C PRO A 86 6.64 1.81 -11.52
N ASN A 87 6.10 3.03 -11.56
CA ASN A 87 6.38 4.09 -10.57
C ASN A 87 5.17 4.97 -10.24
N MET A 88 3.93 4.46 -10.29
CA MET A 88 2.76 5.32 -10.06
C MET A 88 2.67 5.87 -8.63
N THR A 89 3.00 5.04 -7.64
CA THR A 89 3.14 5.41 -6.22
C THR A 89 4.03 4.38 -5.51
N SER A 90 4.60 4.75 -4.36
CA SER A 90 5.29 3.81 -3.45
C SER A 90 4.38 2.64 -3.00
N LEU A 91 3.06 2.82 -3.11
CA LEU A 91 2.02 1.83 -2.78
C LEU A 91 1.51 1.04 -3.99
N HIS A 92 2.10 1.17 -5.19
CA HIS A 92 1.59 0.50 -6.40
C HIS A 92 1.53 -1.03 -6.28
N LYS A 93 2.42 -1.65 -5.48
CA LYS A 93 2.38 -3.09 -5.16
C LYS A 93 1.13 -3.51 -4.38
N GLY A 94 0.46 -2.55 -3.73
CA GLY A 94 -0.81 -2.77 -3.02
C GLY A 94 -2.02 -2.91 -3.95
N TYR A 95 -1.90 -2.58 -5.24
CA TYR A 95 -3.00 -2.82 -6.18
C TYR A 95 -3.08 -4.31 -6.53
N ARG A 96 -4.26 -4.91 -6.28
CA ARG A 96 -4.52 -6.34 -6.49
C ARG A 96 -4.01 -6.86 -7.84
N TYR A 97 -4.34 -6.18 -8.93
CA TYR A 97 -3.95 -6.62 -10.29
C TYR A 97 -2.46 -6.47 -10.57
N ILE A 98 -1.77 -5.53 -9.93
CA ILE A 98 -0.31 -5.39 -10.02
C ILE A 98 0.34 -6.56 -9.29
N GLY A 99 -0.12 -6.86 -8.07
CA GLY A 99 0.34 -8.03 -7.30
C GLY A 99 0.13 -9.35 -8.03
N GLU A 100 -1.06 -9.58 -8.60
CA GLU A 100 -1.35 -10.76 -9.43
C GLU A 100 -0.40 -10.85 -10.64
N SER A 101 -0.10 -9.72 -11.27
CA SER A 101 0.80 -9.65 -12.44
C SER A 101 2.23 -10.03 -12.08
N TYR A 102 2.75 -9.53 -10.95
CA TYR A 102 4.07 -9.91 -10.43
C TYR A 102 4.13 -11.42 -10.15
N THR A 103 3.16 -11.95 -9.40
CA THR A 103 3.10 -13.38 -9.07
C THR A 103 3.07 -14.25 -10.32
N TYR A 104 2.26 -13.88 -11.33
CA TYR A 104 2.19 -14.63 -12.58
C TYR A 104 3.51 -14.60 -13.36
N VAL A 105 4.13 -13.43 -13.50
CA VAL A 105 5.40 -13.27 -14.23
C VAL A 105 6.53 -14.05 -13.55
N ILE A 106 6.63 -13.98 -12.22
CA ILE A 106 7.64 -14.73 -11.45
C ILE A 106 7.43 -16.23 -11.62
N ASN A 107 6.21 -16.73 -11.43
CA ASN A 107 5.89 -18.15 -11.59
C ASN A 107 6.16 -18.63 -13.02
N TYR A 108 5.83 -17.83 -14.03
CA TYR A 108 6.14 -18.17 -15.42
C TYR A 108 7.65 -18.27 -15.64
N LEU A 109 8.45 -17.32 -15.14
CA LEU A 109 9.90 -17.33 -15.28
C LEU A 109 10.54 -18.52 -14.55
N GLN A 110 10.07 -18.84 -13.33
CA GLN A 110 10.52 -20.01 -12.57
C GLN A 110 10.22 -21.32 -13.32
N ASN A 111 9.00 -21.49 -13.81
CA ASN A 111 8.58 -22.68 -14.57
C ASN A 111 9.30 -22.84 -15.92
N ASN A 112 9.96 -21.78 -16.42
CA ASN A 112 10.76 -21.80 -17.65
C ASN A 112 12.27 -21.77 -17.36
N ASN A 113 12.71 -22.12 -16.13
CA ASN A 113 14.12 -22.13 -15.71
C ASN A 113 14.85 -20.77 -15.85
N LYS A 114 14.11 -19.65 -15.84
CA LYS A 114 14.66 -18.28 -15.93
C LYS A 114 14.78 -17.64 -14.54
N LEU A 115 15.38 -18.37 -13.59
CA LEU A 115 15.47 -17.97 -12.17
C LEU A 115 16.14 -16.60 -11.96
N LYS A 116 17.18 -16.28 -12.75
CA LYS A 116 17.85 -14.98 -12.68
C LYS A 116 16.90 -13.82 -13.01
N GLN A 117 16.04 -13.98 -14.02
CA GLN A 117 15.07 -12.95 -14.40
C GLN A 117 13.93 -12.84 -13.38
N ALA A 118 13.54 -13.96 -12.77
CA ALA A 118 12.55 -13.98 -11.69
C ALA A 118 13.04 -13.19 -10.46
N LEU A 119 14.32 -13.35 -10.08
CA LEU A 119 14.93 -12.61 -8.96
C LEU A 119 14.96 -11.10 -9.17
N TYR A 120 15.19 -10.62 -10.41
CA TYR A 120 15.14 -9.17 -10.71
C TYR A 120 13.72 -8.58 -10.68
N LYS A 121 12.67 -9.42 -10.67
CA LYS A 121 11.27 -8.99 -10.72
C LYS A 121 10.52 -9.19 -9.40
N ALA A 122 11.09 -9.91 -8.43
CA ALA A 122 10.58 -10.07 -7.06
C ALA A 122 10.88 -8.81 -6.22
#